data_AF-A0A6J6RZ37-F1
#
_entry.id   AF-A0A6J6RZ37-F1
#
_cell.length_a   1.000
_cell.length_b   1.000
_cell.length_c   1.000
_cell.angle_alpha   90.00
_cell.angle_beta   90.00
_cell.angle_gamma   90.00
#
_symmetry.space_group_name_H-M   'P 1'
#
loop_
_entity.id
_entity.type
_entity.pdbx_description
1 polymer ?
#
loop_
_entity_poly.entity_id
_entity_poly.type
_entity_poly.pdbx_seq_one_letter_code
_entity_poly.pdbx_strand_id
1 'polypeptide(L)'
;MGMLGTVMNCLALQDFLEKEGIETRVQTAITRGQVAEPYVPRRAIRHLEKGRVVIFGAGAGMPFFTTDTVAAQRALEIGVEALLLAKSGVDGVYDADPRKDKNAKKYDFVSYDEVLSKSLAVADAAAFSLCRENKLPIVVFDLKNKGNIKRAVSGENIGTLVN
;
A
#
# COMPACT_ATOMS: atom_id res chain seq x y z
N MET A 1 12.46 0.02 16.64
CA MET A 1 13.37 -0.38 15.53
C MET A 1 12.67 -0.38 14.18
N GLY A 2 11.52 -1.05 14.01
CA GLY A 2 10.80 -1.12 12.72
C GLY A 2 10.57 0.22 12.02
N MET A 3 10.05 1.24 12.73
CA MET A 3 9.78 2.57 12.14
C MET A 3 11.04 3.24 11.54
N LEU A 4 12.18 3.18 12.21
CA LEU A 4 13.44 3.73 11.66
C LEU A 4 13.95 2.91 10.48
N GLY A 5 13.77 1.59 10.51
CA GLY A 5 14.08 0.72 9.37
C GLY A 5 13.27 1.09 8.13
N THR A 6 11.98 1.44 8.28
CA THR A 6 11.19 1.93 7.14
C THR A 6 11.75 3.24 6.57
N VAL A 7 12.24 4.17 7.40
CA VAL A 7 12.86 5.41 6.92
C VAL A 7 14.12 5.11 6.11
N MET A 8 14.97 4.17 6.55
CA MET A 8 16.13 3.75 5.77
C MET A 8 15.74 3.18 4.40
N ASN A 9 14.71 2.33 4.35
CA ASN A 9 14.20 1.78 3.09
C ASN A 9 13.63 2.88 2.18
N CYS A 10 12.96 3.89 2.73
CA CYS A 10 12.44 5.02 1.97
C CYS A 10 13.57 5.84 1.33
N LEU A 11 14.66 6.10 2.06
CA LEU A 11 15.83 6.81 1.53
C LEU A 11 16.53 6.02 0.44
N ALA A 12 16.66 4.71 0.61
CA ALA A 12 17.23 3.84 -0.42
C ALA A 12 16.36 3.84 -1.69
N LEU A 13 15.02 3.75 -1.54
CA LEU A 13 14.09 3.82 -2.67
C LEU A 13 14.15 5.19 -3.37
N GLN A 14 14.24 6.28 -2.61
CA GLN A 14 14.45 7.62 -3.16
C GLN A 14 15.72 7.67 -4.01
N ASP A 15 16.86 7.20 -3.51
CA ASP A 15 18.13 7.20 -4.25
C ASP A 15 18.03 6.38 -5.56
N PHE A 16 17.39 5.21 -5.55
CA PHE A 16 17.17 4.43 -6.77
C PHE A 16 16.27 5.14 -7.79
N LEU A 17 15.20 5.80 -7.34
CA LEU A 17 14.29 6.52 -8.23
C LEU A 17 14.94 7.79 -8.81
N GLU A 18 15.70 8.52 -8.00
CA GLU A 18 16.39 9.74 -8.44
C GLU A 18 17.50 9.45 -9.45
N LYS A 19 18.19 8.30 -9.33
CA LYS A 19 19.14 7.82 -10.34
C LYS A 19 18.50 7.55 -11.70
N GLU A 20 17.22 7.17 -11.70
CA GLU A 20 16.40 7.01 -12.92
C GLU A 20 15.73 8.32 -13.37
N GLY A 21 16.08 9.46 -12.76
CA GLY A 21 15.55 10.79 -13.11
C GLY A 21 14.15 11.09 -12.58
N ILE A 22 13.63 10.28 -11.65
CA ILE A 22 12.31 10.46 -11.05
C ILE A 22 12.43 11.37 -9.83
N GLU A 23 11.77 12.53 -9.84
CA GLU A 23 11.72 13.40 -8.66
C GLU A 23 10.94 12.72 -7.52
N THR A 24 11.56 12.63 -6.34
CA THR A 24 10.92 12.01 -5.18
C THR A 24 10.93 12.90 -3.94
N ARG A 25 10.05 12.61 -2.97
CA ARG A 25 10.06 13.22 -1.64
C ARG A 25 9.74 12.18 -0.57
N VAL A 26 10.64 12.03 0.39
CA VAL A 26 10.40 11.20 1.58
C VAL A 26 9.75 12.03 2.68
N GLN A 27 8.60 11.57 3.15
CA GLN A 27 7.87 12.15 4.28
C GLN A 27 7.77 11.16 5.43
N THR A 28 8.02 11.61 6.66
CA THR A 28 8.08 10.75 7.85
C THR A 28 7.13 11.24 8.94
N ALA A 29 6.49 10.30 9.65
CA ALA A 29 5.73 10.60 10.86
C ALA A 29 6.62 10.98 12.06
N ILE A 30 7.90 10.58 12.04
CA ILE A 30 8.89 10.96 13.06
C ILE A 30 9.75 12.09 12.49
N THR A 31 9.59 13.30 13.00
CA THR A 31 10.30 14.49 12.52
C THR A 31 11.81 14.37 12.73
N ARG A 32 12.56 14.34 11.63
CA ARG A 32 14.03 14.38 11.57
C ARG A 32 14.46 15.36 10.48
N GLY A 33 14.60 16.63 10.83
CA GLY A 33 14.68 17.74 9.87
C GLY A 33 15.81 17.69 8.83
N GLN A 34 16.88 16.93 9.08
CA GLN A 34 18.00 16.81 8.13
C GLN A 34 17.85 15.66 7.12
N VAL A 35 16.94 14.72 7.37
CA VAL A 35 16.91 13.44 6.65
C VAL A 35 15.65 13.27 5.80
N ALA A 36 14.49 13.71 6.30
CA ALA A 36 13.23 13.59 5.60
C ALA A 36 12.26 14.70 6.02
N GLU A 37 11.33 15.05 5.13
CA GLU A 37 10.29 16.03 5.43
C GLU A 37 9.33 15.47 6.49
N PRO A 38 8.81 16.29 7.43
CA PRO A 38 7.68 15.84 8.25
C PRO A 38 6.46 15.58 7.35
N TYR A 39 5.72 14.52 7.66
CA TYR A 39 4.47 14.24 6.97
C TYR A 39 3.46 15.36 7.19
N VAL A 40 2.99 15.94 6.09
CA VAL A 40 1.91 16.93 6.07
C VAL A 40 1.03 16.60 4.85
N PRO A 41 -0.23 16.16 5.02
CA PRO A 41 -1.07 15.70 3.92
C PRO A 41 -1.13 16.68 2.74
N ARG A 42 -1.37 17.97 3.04
CA ARG A 42 -1.39 19.05 2.03
C ARG A 42 -0.09 19.19 1.26
N ARG A 43 1.05 18.92 1.89
CA ARG A 43 2.37 18.95 1.22
C ARG A 43 2.56 17.73 0.34
N ALA A 44 2.13 16.55 0.79
CA ALA A 44 2.13 15.33 -0.02
C ALA A 44 1.31 15.52 -1.30
N ILE A 45 0.07 16.01 -1.17
CA ILE A 45 -0.81 16.34 -2.30
C ILE A 45 -0.11 17.31 -3.26
N ARG A 46 0.52 18.38 -2.75
CA ARG A 46 1.23 19.35 -3.59
C ARG A 46 2.45 18.76 -4.33
N HIS A 47 3.10 17.74 -3.78
CA HIS A 47 4.16 17.01 -4.49
C HIS A 47 3.58 16.09 -5.57
N LEU A 48 2.47 15.41 -5.28
CA LEU A 48 1.75 14.57 -6.27
C LEU A 48 1.25 15.40 -7.45
N GLU A 49 0.67 16.58 -7.22
CA GLU A 49 0.26 17.53 -8.27
C GLU A 49 1.40 17.96 -9.20
N LYS A 50 2.64 17.90 -8.73
CA LYS A 50 3.85 18.22 -9.50
C LYS A 50 4.44 17.00 -10.22
N GLY A 51 3.79 15.84 -10.16
CA GLY A 51 4.25 14.60 -10.78
C GLY A 51 5.39 13.91 -10.01
N ARG A 52 5.57 14.22 -8.72
CA ARG A 52 6.63 13.62 -7.88
C ARG A 52 6.15 12.35 -7.21
N VAL A 53 7.07 11.40 -7.01
CA VAL A 53 6.80 10.23 -6.16
C VAL A 53 6.96 10.62 -4.70
N VAL A 54 5.91 10.42 -3.90
CA VAL A 54 5.94 10.65 -2.45
C VAL A 54 6.10 9.30 -1.73
N ILE A 55 7.11 9.19 -0.89
CA ILE A 55 7.44 7.96 -0.16
C ILE A 55 7.20 8.22 1.34
N PHE A 56 6.34 7.43 1.96
CA PHE A 56 6.00 7.57 3.37
C PHE A 56 6.82 6.62 4.25
N GLY A 57 7.58 7.19 5.19
CA GLY A 57 8.37 6.47 6.18
C GLY A 57 7.83 6.60 7.61
N ALA A 58 8.32 5.74 8.50
CA ALA A 58 7.99 5.68 9.92
C ALA A 58 6.54 5.33 10.31
N GLY A 59 5.70 4.91 9.35
CA GLY A 59 4.33 4.50 9.64
C GLY A 59 3.50 5.61 10.31
N ALA A 60 2.80 5.28 11.40
CA ALA A 60 2.04 6.23 12.21
C ALA A 60 2.92 7.07 13.16
N GLY A 61 4.22 6.74 13.28
CA GLY A 61 5.10 7.32 14.29
C GLY A 61 4.81 6.86 15.73
N MET A 62 3.86 5.93 15.91
CA MET A 62 3.46 5.38 17.21
C MET A 62 3.38 3.85 17.18
N PRO A 63 3.63 3.15 18.30
CA PRO A 63 3.50 1.70 18.40
C PRO A 63 2.08 1.19 18.15
N PHE A 64 1.95 -0.12 17.91
CA PHE A 64 0.67 -0.85 17.74
C PHE A 64 -0.09 -0.62 16.43
N PHE A 65 0.46 0.16 15.50
CA PHE A 65 -0.07 0.29 14.14
C PHE A 65 0.73 -0.54 13.15
N THR A 66 0.02 -1.24 12.26
CA THR A 66 0.62 -1.96 11.14
C THR A 66 0.95 -1.01 9.99
N THR A 67 1.77 -1.46 9.05
CA THR A 67 2.04 -0.71 7.82
C THR A 67 0.79 -0.60 6.95
N ASP A 68 -0.04 -1.64 6.89
CA ASP A 68 -1.28 -1.66 6.09
C ASP A 68 -2.29 -0.61 6.61
N THR A 69 -2.48 -0.51 7.93
CA THR A 69 -3.37 0.50 8.53
C THR A 69 -2.92 1.91 8.17
N VAL A 70 -1.60 2.16 8.25
CA VAL A 70 -1.06 3.47 7.91
C VAL A 70 -1.16 3.74 6.42
N ALA A 71 -0.94 2.74 5.57
CA ALA A 71 -1.08 2.89 4.13
C ALA A 71 -2.51 3.28 3.76
N ALA A 72 -3.52 2.62 4.35
CA ALA A 72 -4.93 2.98 4.21
C ALA A 72 -5.20 4.41 4.71
N GLN A 73 -4.70 4.78 5.89
CA GLN A 73 -4.84 6.14 6.42
C GLN A 73 -4.24 7.19 5.46
N ARG A 74 -3.01 6.99 4.99
CA ARG A 74 -2.33 7.94 4.09
C ARG A 74 -3.04 8.05 2.75
N ALA A 75 -3.51 6.92 2.20
CA ALA A 75 -4.30 6.87 0.98
C ALA A 75 -5.55 7.76 1.08
N LEU A 76 -6.27 7.67 2.20
CA LEU A 76 -7.45 8.51 2.46
C LEU A 76 -7.11 9.99 2.65
N GLU A 77 -6.04 10.29 3.40
CA GLU A 77 -5.61 11.68 3.68
C GLU A 77 -5.13 12.44 2.44
N ILE A 78 -4.59 11.72 1.44
CA ILE A 78 -4.12 12.31 0.18
C ILE A 78 -5.10 12.11 -0.99
N GLY A 79 -6.23 11.44 -0.76
CA GLY A 79 -7.32 11.29 -1.72
C GLY A 79 -6.99 10.42 -2.93
N VAL A 80 -6.31 9.28 -2.73
CA VAL A 80 -6.03 8.35 -3.85
C VAL A 80 -7.28 7.57 -4.27
N GLU A 81 -7.28 7.07 -5.50
CA GLU A 81 -8.41 6.34 -6.09
C GLU A 81 -8.43 4.85 -5.74
N ALA A 82 -7.29 4.27 -5.37
CA ALA A 82 -7.17 2.86 -4.97
C ALA A 82 -5.92 2.63 -4.11
N LEU A 83 -5.99 1.62 -3.23
CA LEU A 83 -4.87 1.13 -2.45
C LEU A 83 -4.31 -0.16 -3.07
N LEU A 84 -3.07 -0.11 -3.54
CA LEU A 84 -2.39 -1.28 -4.10
C LEU A 84 -1.61 -2.00 -3.00
N LEU A 85 -2.05 -3.20 -2.60
CA LEU A 85 -1.39 -4.04 -1.61
C LEU A 85 -0.60 -5.16 -2.28
N ALA A 86 0.71 -4.98 -2.32
CA ALA A 86 1.61 -5.97 -2.88
C ALA A 86 1.98 -7.03 -1.83
N LYS A 87 1.59 -8.29 -2.05
CA LYS A 87 1.88 -9.39 -1.12
C LYS A 87 2.99 -10.29 -1.65
N SER A 88 3.95 -10.62 -0.77
CA SER A 88 5.03 -11.54 -1.12
C SER A 88 4.52 -12.98 -1.09
N GLY A 89 4.48 -13.61 -2.26
CA GLY A 89 4.24 -15.05 -2.44
C GLY A 89 2.77 -15.47 -2.41
N VAL A 90 1.84 -14.53 -2.62
CA VAL A 90 0.47 -14.77 -3.07
C VAL A 90 0.12 -13.65 -4.04
N ASP A 91 -0.51 -13.97 -5.16
CA ASP A 91 -0.82 -13.03 -6.25
C ASP A 91 -2.23 -12.48 -6.19
N GLY A 92 -2.98 -12.71 -5.10
CA GLY A 92 -4.35 -12.25 -4.90
C GLY A 92 -4.95 -12.75 -3.59
N VAL A 93 -6.27 -12.65 -3.47
CA VAL A 93 -7.07 -13.20 -2.38
C VAL A 93 -7.59 -14.57 -2.78
N TYR A 94 -7.47 -15.54 -1.88
CA TYR A 94 -7.86 -16.92 -2.08
C TYR A 94 -8.87 -17.36 -1.01
N ASP A 95 -9.68 -18.37 -1.33
CA ASP A 95 -10.61 -19.00 -0.37
C ASP A 95 -9.90 -19.80 0.74
N ALA A 96 -8.70 -20.30 0.45
CA ALA A 96 -7.79 -20.96 1.38
C ALA A 96 -6.34 -20.52 1.13
N ASP A 97 -5.43 -20.79 2.06
CA ASP A 97 -4.00 -20.48 1.87
C ASP A 97 -3.41 -21.36 0.73
N PRO A 98 -3.04 -20.78 -0.43
CA PRO A 98 -2.59 -21.55 -1.60
C PRO A 98 -1.25 -22.26 -1.37
N ARG A 99 -0.54 -21.94 -0.28
CA ARG A 99 0.69 -22.63 0.12
C ARG A 99 0.41 -23.93 0.85
N LYS A 100 -0.78 -24.06 1.45
CA LYS A 100 -1.20 -25.21 2.26
C LYS A 100 -2.24 -26.06 1.53
N ASP A 101 -3.12 -25.43 0.78
CA ASP A 101 -4.17 -26.09 0.01
C ASP A 101 -3.94 -25.89 -1.50
N LYS A 102 -3.72 -26.99 -2.22
CA LYS A 102 -3.53 -26.99 -3.67
C LYS A 102 -4.82 -26.68 -4.44
N ASN A 103 -5.98 -26.84 -3.80
CA ASN A 103 -7.28 -26.56 -4.39
C ASN A 103 -7.75 -25.13 -4.14
N ALA A 104 -6.94 -24.30 -3.47
CA ALA A 104 -7.27 -22.91 -3.20
C ALA A 104 -7.59 -22.16 -4.50
N LYS A 105 -8.74 -21.49 -4.53
CA LYS A 105 -9.23 -20.72 -5.67
C LYS A 105 -9.00 -19.24 -5.43
N LYS A 106 -8.34 -18.61 -6.40
CA LYS A 106 -8.17 -17.16 -6.41
C LYS A 106 -9.48 -16.48 -6.81
N TYR A 107 -9.79 -15.38 -6.15
CA TYR A 107 -10.86 -14.47 -6.57
C TYR A 107 -10.29 -13.41 -7.51
N ASP A 108 -10.97 -13.11 -8.60
CA ASP A 108 -10.62 -11.93 -9.41
C ASP A 108 -11.24 -10.66 -8.81
N PHE A 109 -12.46 -10.79 -8.30
CA PHE A 109 -13.23 -9.73 -7.65
C PHE A 109 -13.87 -10.28 -6.39
N VAL A 110 -13.89 -9.49 -5.32
CA VAL A 110 -14.58 -9.84 -4.08
C VAL A 110 -15.11 -8.58 -3.41
N SER A 111 -16.33 -8.63 -2.90
CA SER A 111 -16.87 -7.47 -2.18
C SER A 111 -16.31 -7.35 -0.76
N TYR A 112 -16.35 -6.14 -0.18
CA TYR A 112 -16.04 -5.94 1.24
C TYR A 112 -16.84 -6.88 2.17
N ASP A 113 -18.11 -7.11 1.87
CA ASP A 113 -18.97 -7.98 2.70
C ASP A 113 -18.65 -9.47 2.51
N GLU A 114 -18.22 -9.87 1.32
CA GLU A 114 -17.73 -11.23 1.07
C GLU A 114 -16.43 -11.52 1.80
N VAL A 115 -15.50 -10.56 1.85
CA VAL A 115 -14.26 -10.71 2.62
C VAL A 115 -14.57 -10.96 4.10
N LEU A 116 -15.54 -10.24 4.68
CA LEU A 116 -15.96 -10.44 6.07
C LEU A 116 -16.68 -11.76 6.28
N SER A 117 -17.69 -12.06 5.47
CA SER A 117 -18.51 -13.29 5.61
C SER A 117 -17.70 -14.57 5.40
N LYS A 118 -16.72 -14.55 4.49
CA LYS A 118 -15.82 -15.69 4.20
C LYS A 118 -14.51 -15.63 4.99
N SER A 119 -14.32 -14.63 5.86
CA SER A 119 -13.08 -14.43 6.65
C SER A 119 -11.80 -14.45 5.81
N LEU A 120 -11.80 -13.79 4.65
CA LEU A 120 -10.67 -13.78 3.72
C LEU A 120 -9.54 -12.86 4.21
N ALA A 121 -8.29 -13.27 4.01
CA ALA A 121 -7.13 -12.51 4.46
C ALA A 121 -6.68 -11.43 3.44
N VAL A 122 -7.20 -10.21 3.56
CA VAL A 122 -6.86 -9.06 2.69
C VAL A 122 -5.81 -8.15 3.31
N ALA A 123 -6.08 -7.56 4.45
CA ALA A 123 -5.18 -6.72 5.24
C ALA A 123 -5.48 -6.97 6.73
N ASP A 124 -4.79 -6.28 7.64
CA ASP A 124 -5.26 -6.28 9.03
C ASP A 124 -6.66 -5.63 9.15
N ALA A 125 -7.37 -5.93 10.23
CA ALA A 125 -8.76 -5.52 10.41
C ALA A 125 -8.95 -3.99 10.42
N ALA A 126 -7.99 -3.23 10.95
CA ALA A 126 -8.10 -1.77 11.02
C ALA A 126 -7.91 -1.14 9.64
N ALA A 127 -6.91 -1.58 8.88
CA ALA A 127 -6.72 -1.17 7.48
C ALA A 127 -7.96 -1.47 6.63
N PHE A 128 -8.49 -2.68 6.76
CA PHE A 128 -9.67 -3.13 6.02
C PHE A 128 -10.92 -2.31 6.37
N SER A 129 -11.17 -2.01 7.65
CA SER A 129 -12.31 -1.18 8.07
C SER A 129 -12.20 0.24 7.49
N LEU A 130 -11.02 0.85 7.55
CA LEU A 130 -10.79 2.19 6.99
C LEU A 130 -11.12 2.24 5.50
N CYS A 131 -10.64 1.26 4.72
CA CYS A 131 -10.93 1.21 3.29
C CYS A 131 -12.41 0.95 3.00
N ARG A 132 -13.06 0.03 3.73
CA ARG A 132 -14.49 -0.30 3.58
C ARG A 132 -15.39 0.91 3.86
N GLU A 133 -15.19 1.57 5.00
CA GLU A 133 -16.01 2.71 5.43
C GLU A 133 -15.93 3.89 4.47
N ASN A 134 -14.76 4.07 3.85
CA ASN A 134 -14.50 5.16 2.91
C ASN A 134 -14.64 4.73 1.43
N LYS A 135 -15.08 3.49 1.17
CA LYS A 135 -15.24 2.91 -0.18
C LYS A 135 -13.98 3.06 -1.04
N LEU A 136 -12.81 2.92 -0.43
CA LEU A 136 -11.52 2.98 -1.11
C LEU A 136 -11.18 1.59 -1.68
N PRO A 137 -11.16 1.35 -3.00
CA PRO A 137 -10.86 0.04 -3.55
C PRO A 137 -9.47 -0.47 -3.15
N ILE A 138 -9.33 -1.77 -2.91
CA ILE A 138 -8.04 -2.42 -2.63
C ILE A 138 -7.71 -3.38 -3.77
N VAL A 139 -6.50 -3.31 -4.32
CA VAL A 139 -5.98 -4.28 -5.29
C VAL A 139 -4.89 -5.10 -4.64
N VAL A 140 -5.12 -6.40 -4.43
CA VAL A 140 -4.13 -7.34 -3.89
C VAL A 140 -3.44 -8.04 -5.05
N PHE A 141 -2.11 -7.92 -5.15
CA PHE A 141 -1.35 -8.50 -6.25
C PHE A 141 0.07 -8.88 -5.84
N ASP A 142 0.76 -9.68 -6.67
CA ASP A 142 2.17 -10.01 -6.47
C ASP A 142 3.09 -8.96 -7.11
N LEU A 143 4.12 -8.52 -6.38
CA LEU A 143 5.12 -7.57 -6.87
C LEU A 143 6.20 -8.22 -7.76
N LYS A 144 6.45 -9.53 -7.61
CA LYS A 144 7.64 -10.17 -8.19
C LYS A 144 7.59 -10.27 -9.71
N ASN A 145 6.40 -10.35 -10.30
CA ASN A 145 6.29 -10.42 -11.75
C ASN A 145 6.50 -9.03 -12.37
N LYS A 146 7.50 -8.94 -13.25
CA LYS A 146 7.90 -7.69 -13.90
C LYS A 146 6.70 -7.04 -14.62
N GLY A 147 6.48 -5.75 -14.34
CA GLY A 147 5.42 -4.96 -14.95
C GLY A 147 4.09 -4.97 -14.20
N ASN A 148 3.95 -5.74 -13.12
CA ASN A 148 2.68 -5.86 -12.40
C ASN A 148 2.13 -4.55 -11.83
N ILE A 149 2.99 -3.65 -11.34
CA ILE A 149 2.53 -2.30 -10.91
C ILE A 149 1.87 -1.57 -12.08
N LYS A 150 2.54 -1.55 -13.26
CA LYS A 150 2.01 -0.88 -14.47
C LYS A 150 0.67 -1.48 -14.87
N ARG A 151 0.56 -2.80 -14.87
CA ARG A 151 -0.68 -3.52 -15.23
C ARG A 151 -1.81 -3.19 -14.28
N ALA A 152 -1.53 -3.17 -12.97
CA ALA A 152 -2.51 -2.83 -11.93
C ALA A 152 -3.06 -1.40 -12.10
N VAL A 153 -2.19 -0.42 -12.35
CA VAL A 153 -2.63 0.98 -12.58
C VAL A 153 -3.26 1.20 -13.96
N SER A 154 -3.05 0.28 -14.92
CA SER A 154 -3.65 0.37 -16.27
C SER A 154 -5.06 -0.24 -16.34
N GLY A 155 -5.58 -0.76 -15.23
CA GLY A 155 -6.91 -1.40 -15.18
C GLY A 155 -6.94 -2.82 -15.75
N GLU A 156 -5.79 -3.45 -15.99
CA GLU A 156 -5.76 -4.88 -16.31
C GLU A 156 -6.24 -5.70 -15.11
N ASN A 157 -6.94 -6.81 -15.37
CA ASN A 157 -7.36 -7.71 -14.32
C ASN A 157 -6.13 -8.45 -13.76
N ILE A 158 -5.55 -7.92 -12.69
CA ILE A 158 -4.39 -8.45 -12.01
C ILE A 158 -4.66 -8.64 -10.52
N GLY A 159 -4.39 -9.86 -10.07
CA GLY A 159 -4.61 -10.26 -8.69
C GLY A 159 -6.08 -10.26 -8.33
N THR A 160 -6.46 -9.52 -7.29
CA THR A 160 -7.84 -9.43 -6.82
C THR A 160 -8.23 -7.99 -6.51
N LEU A 161 -9.35 -7.54 -7.06
CA LEU A 161 -9.98 -6.28 -6.68
C LEU A 161 -10.99 -6.50 -5.53
N VAL A 162 -10.86 -5.70 -4.48
CA VAL A 162 -11.80 -5.62 -3.35
C VAL A 162 -12.54 -4.29 -3.38
N ASN A 163 -13.88 -4.30 -3.45
CA ASN A 163 -14.71 -3.10 -3.51
C ASN A 163 -16.11 -3.27 -2.89
#